data_AF-A0A3D2VMY9-F1
#
_entry.id   AF-A0A3D2VMY9-F1
#
_cell.length_a   1.000
_cell.length_b   1.000
_cell.length_c   1.000
_cell.angle_alpha   90.00
_cell.angle_beta   90.00
_cell.angle_gamma   90.00
#
_symmetry.space_group_name_H-M   'P 1'
#
loop_
_entity.id
_entity.type
_entity.pdbx_description
1 polymer ?
#
loop_
_entity_poly.entity_id
_entity_poly.type
_entity_poly.pdbx_seq_one_letter_code
_entity_poly.pdbx_strand_id
1 'polypeptide(L)'
;MASAPRGLVATGYGVPVSTTPPEAQALAADPACVSPAAVKLALKAAQEVEGSARVGAHVGHTVDGERIVTHLFECLNIAYPGWQWAVTLVRADGAKDATVDEAV
;
A
#
# COMPACT_ATOMS: atom_id res chain seq x y z
N MET A 1 -33.36 -26.75 -44.81
CA MET A 1 -32.93 -26.87 -43.40
C MET A 1 -33.00 -25.49 -42.78
N ALA A 2 -34.01 -25.28 -41.94
CA ALA A 2 -34.37 -23.99 -41.37
C ALA A 2 -33.78 -23.84 -39.96
N SER A 3 -33.22 -22.68 -39.64
CA SER A 3 -33.35 -22.07 -38.31
C SER A 3 -33.02 -20.58 -38.37
N ALA A 4 -33.94 -19.79 -37.83
CA ALA A 4 -34.05 -18.34 -37.87
C ALA A 4 -33.05 -17.60 -36.93
N PRO A 5 -32.92 -16.25 -37.02
CA PRO A 5 -31.93 -15.46 -36.29
C PRO A 5 -32.38 -15.19 -34.85
N ARG A 6 -31.43 -15.23 -33.90
CA ARG A 6 -31.68 -14.87 -32.49
C ARG A 6 -31.13 -13.48 -32.17
N GLY A 7 -32.06 -12.51 -32.17
CA GLY A 7 -32.28 -11.54 -31.10
C GLY A 7 -31.12 -10.64 -30.66
N LEU A 8 -31.17 -9.39 -31.14
CA LEU A 8 -30.72 -8.21 -30.41
C LEU A 8 -31.44 -8.17 -29.05
N VAL A 9 -30.69 -8.16 -27.95
CA VAL A 9 -31.21 -7.73 -26.63
C VAL A 9 -30.52 -6.41 -26.29
N ALA A 10 -31.32 -5.35 -26.30
CA ALA A 10 -30.97 -4.09 -25.66
C ALA A 10 -31.31 -4.21 -24.16
N THR A 11 -30.28 -4.21 -23.33
CA THR A 11 -30.33 -3.92 -21.90
C THR A 11 -29.21 -2.91 -21.69
N GLY A 12 -29.47 -1.62 -21.51
CA GLY A 12 -30.03 -1.04 -20.30
C GLY A 12 -29.02 0.02 -19.84
N TYR A 13 -29.49 1.20 -19.48
CA TYR A 13 -28.67 2.37 -19.16
C TYR A 13 -27.64 2.08 -18.05
N GLY A 14 -26.37 1.99 -18.42
CA GLY A 14 -25.27 2.20 -17.47
C GLY A 14 -24.98 3.69 -17.42
N VAL A 15 -25.45 4.39 -16.39
CA VAL A 15 -24.85 5.68 -16.04
C VAL A 15 -23.38 5.38 -15.74
N PRO A 16 -22.39 6.01 -16.41
CA PRO A 16 -21.02 5.92 -15.92
C PRO A 16 -21.03 6.60 -14.55
N VAL A 17 -21.03 5.81 -13.47
CA VAL A 17 -20.71 6.37 -12.17
C VAL A 17 -19.23 6.68 -12.21
N SER A 18 -18.91 7.93 -12.57
CA SER A 18 -17.60 8.49 -12.27
C SER A 18 -17.53 8.63 -10.75
N THR A 19 -17.26 7.53 -10.05
CA THR A 19 -16.65 7.63 -8.73
C THR A 19 -15.22 8.04 -8.97
N THR A 20 -14.98 9.34 -9.17
CA THR A 20 -13.72 9.92 -8.73
C THR A 20 -13.70 9.61 -7.23
N PRO A 21 -12.77 8.77 -6.72
CA PRO A 21 -12.55 8.73 -5.28
C PRO A 21 -12.38 10.18 -4.82
N PRO A 22 -12.85 10.58 -3.63
CA PRO A 22 -12.42 11.87 -3.09
C PRO A 22 -10.90 11.86 -3.24
N GLU A 23 -10.38 12.81 -4.02
CA GLU A 23 -8.96 13.05 -4.13
C GLU A 23 -8.60 13.55 -2.74
N ALA A 24 -8.41 12.59 -1.83
CA ALA A 24 -7.98 12.81 -0.47
C ALA A 24 -6.73 13.61 -0.66
N GLN A 25 -6.79 14.91 -0.33
CA GLN A 25 -5.69 15.82 -0.53
C GLN A 25 -4.48 15.13 0.07
N ALA A 26 -3.58 14.65 -0.78
CA ALA A 26 -2.58 13.68 -0.37
C ALA A 26 -1.79 14.34 0.74
N LEU A 27 -1.98 13.83 1.95
CA LEU A 27 -1.36 14.43 3.11
C LEU A 27 0.14 14.30 2.87
N ALA A 28 0.88 15.40 3.05
CA ALA A 28 2.32 15.34 2.90
C ALA A 28 2.86 14.35 3.95
N ALA A 29 3.73 13.44 3.52
CA ALA A 29 4.32 12.47 4.44
C ALA A 29 5.13 13.20 5.51
N ASP A 30 4.98 12.77 6.77
CA ASP A 30 5.78 13.30 7.88
C ASP A 30 7.27 13.08 7.60
N PRO A 31 8.11 14.14 7.55
CA PRO A 31 9.53 14.01 7.24
C PRO A 31 10.29 13.06 8.17
N ALA A 32 9.87 12.93 9.42
CA ALA A 32 10.48 12.00 10.36
C ALA A 32 10.11 10.55 10.01
N CYS A 33 8.86 10.30 9.59
CA CYS A 33 8.39 8.99 9.15
C CYS A 33 8.98 8.56 7.80
N VAL A 34 9.34 9.48 6.90
CA VAL A 34 9.98 9.13 5.61
C VAL A 34 11.50 9.32 5.59
N SER A 35 12.10 9.60 6.74
CA SER A 35 13.55 9.80 6.84
C SER A 35 14.32 8.52 6.49
N PRO A 36 15.60 8.61 6.09
CA PRO A 36 16.44 7.42 5.86
C PRO A 36 16.56 6.52 7.10
N ALA A 37 16.44 7.09 8.31
CA ALA A 37 16.43 6.34 9.56
C ALA A 37 15.12 5.56 9.72
N ALA A 38 13.99 6.17 9.37
CA ALA A 38 12.68 5.52 9.42
C ALA A 38 12.55 4.38 8.40
N VAL A 39 13.03 4.55 7.17
CA VAL A 39 13.07 3.46 6.18
C VAL A 39 13.89 2.27 6.68
N LYS A 40 15.02 2.54 7.37
CA LYS A 40 15.85 1.48 7.98
C LYS A 40 15.15 0.82 9.16
N LEU A 41 14.44 1.58 9.99
CA LEU A 41 13.63 1.06 11.08
C LEU A 41 12.55 0.13 10.53
N ALA A 42 11.83 0.57 9.50
CA ALA A 42 10.79 -0.23 8.85
C ALA A 42 11.35 -1.51 8.23
N LEU A 43 12.48 -1.40 7.51
CA LEU A 43 13.15 -2.58 6.94
C LEU A 43 13.53 -3.58 8.02
N LYS A 44 14.13 -3.13 9.12
CA LYS A 44 14.52 -3.99 10.23
C LYS A 44 13.31 -4.68 10.85
N ALA A 45 12.20 -3.97 11.04
CA ALA A 45 10.97 -4.55 11.56
C ALA A 45 10.40 -5.65 10.64
N ALA A 46 10.32 -5.41 9.34
CA ALA A 46 9.90 -6.44 8.38
C ALA A 46 10.82 -7.67 8.43
N GLN A 47 12.14 -7.45 8.48
CA GLN A 47 13.13 -8.54 8.54
C GLN A 47 13.09 -9.32 9.87
N GLU A 48 12.69 -8.69 10.97
CA GLU A 48 12.48 -9.34 12.26
C GLU A 48 11.28 -10.29 12.25
N VAL A 49 10.20 -9.92 11.54
CA VAL A 49 8.98 -10.74 11.43
C VAL A 49 9.14 -11.87 10.41
N GLU A 50 9.63 -11.56 9.22
CA GLU A 50 9.60 -12.47 8.06
C GLU A 50 10.96 -13.11 7.73
N GLY A 51 12.03 -12.58 8.31
CA GLY A 51 13.40 -12.98 8.01
C GLY A 51 14.00 -12.19 6.84
N SER A 52 15.28 -11.87 6.97
CA SER A 52 16.01 -11.02 6.02
C SER A 52 16.07 -11.56 4.59
N ALA A 53 15.98 -12.88 4.40
CA ALA A 53 15.98 -13.50 3.08
C ALA A 53 14.66 -13.31 2.31
N ARG A 54 13.58 -12.88 2.98
CA ARG A 54 12.24 -12.74 2.37
C ARG A 54 11.84 -11.30 2.10
N VAL A 55 12.53 -10.34 2.69
CA VAL A 55 12.25 -8.90 2.56
C VAL A 55 13.26 -8.27 1.62
N GLY A 56 12.76 -7.70 0.52
CA GLY A 56 13.54 -7.10 -0.54
C GLY A 56 13.67 -5.58 -0.44
N ALA A 57 13.79 -4.93 -1.58
CA ALA A 57 14.00 -3.49 -1.67
C ALA A 57 12.79 -2.70 -1.13
N HIS A 58 13.05 -1.50 -0.61
CA HIS A 58 12.00 -0.53 -0.32
C HIS A 58 11.42 -0.01 -1.64
N VAL A 59 10.14 -0.25 -1.88
CA VAL A 59 9.48 0.03 -3.17
C VAL A 59 8.61 1.28 -3.13
N GLY A 60 8.22 1.75 -1.95
CA GLY A 60 7.39 2.95 -1.81
C GLY A 60 6.82 3.10 -0.40
N HIS A 61 5.93 4.08 -0.23
CA HIS A 61 5.17 4.26 0.99
C HIS A 61 3.78 4.83 0.69
N THR A 62 2.85 4.67 1.64
CA THR A 62 1.56 5.36 1.67
C THR A 62 1.50 6.30 2.87
N VAL A 63 0.73 7.38 2.74
CA VAL A 63 0.46 8.29 3.86
C VAL A 63 -0.95 8.03 4.33
N ASP A 64 -1.06 7.45 5.52
CA ASP A 64 -2.33 6.99 6.07
C ASP A 64 -2.90 8.00 7.09
N GLY A 65 -2.10 9.00 7.48
CA GLY A 65 -2.48 10.13 8.35
C GLY A 65 -1.33 11.11 8.56
N GLU A 66 -1.54 12.17 9.36
CA GLU A 66 -0.56 13.28 9.55
C GLU A 66 0.83 12.79 9.95
N ARG A 67 0.87 11.72 10.77
CA ARG A 67 2.11 11.16 11.33
C ARG A 67 2.13 9.65 11.20
N ILE A 68 1.40 9.11 10.23
CA ILE A 68 1.20 7.68 9.99
C ILE A 68 1.59 7.41 8.54
N VAL A 69 2.63 6.60 8.35
CA VAL A 69 3.18 6.26 7.04
C VAL A 69 3.45 4.76 6.99
N THR A 70 2.92 4.07 5.97
CA THR A 70 3.22 2.66 5.72
C THR A 70 4.30 2.53 4.67
N HIS A 71 5.44 1.93 5.03
CA HIS A 71 6.52 1.59 4.12
C HIS A 71 6.31 0.22 3.49
N LEU A 72 6.58 0.12 2.19
CA LEU A 72 6.38 -1.10 1.41
C LEU A 72 7.73 -1.66 0.97
N PHE A 73 7.90 -2.97 1.15
CA PHE A 73 9.09 -3.71 0.73
C PHE A 73 8.70 -4.87 -0.18
N GLU A 74 9.54 -5.17 -1.17
CA GLU A 74 9.33 -6.31 -2.06
C GLU A 74 9.28 -7.64 -1.27
N CYS A 75 8.32 -8.51 -1.59
CA CYS A 75 8.33 -9.88 -1.11
C CYS A 75 9.18 -10.76 -2.04
N LEU A 76 10.28 -11.31 -1.50
CA LEU A 76 11.19 -12.20 -2.25
C LEU A 76 10.77 -13.67 -2.19
N ASN A 77 9.63 -13.98 -1.57
CA ASN A 77 9.13 -15.34 -1.52
C ASN A 77 8.51 -15.71 -2.88
N ILE A 78 9.09 -16.70 -3.55
CA ILE A 78 8.63 -17.19 -4.86
C ILE A 78 7.19 -17.72 -4.84
N ALA A 79 6.65 -18.07 -3.67
CA ALA A 79 5.26 -18.49 -3.52
C ALA A 79 4.26 -17.32 -3.60
N TYR A 80 4.73 -16.07 -3.42
CA TYR A 80 3.90 -14.86 -3.37
C TYR A 80 4.43 -13.77 -4.32
N PRO A 81 4.44 -14.02 -5.64
CA PRO A 81 4.95 -13.06 -6.61
C PRO A 81 4.12 -11.78 -6.61
N GLY A 82 4.81 -10.63 -6.59
CA GLY A 82 4.20 -9.29 -6.62
C GLY A 82 3.62 -8.83 -5.29
N TRP A 83 3.69 -9.65 -4.24
CA TRP A 83 3.31 -9.23 -2.89
C TRP A 83 4.36 -8.28 -2.30
N GLN A 84 3.93 -7.52 -1.30
CA GLN A 84 4.76 -6.57 -0.59
C GLN A 84 4.56 -6.76 0.90
N TRP A 85 5.63 -6.58 1.67
CA TRP A 85 5.58 -6.43 3.11
C TRP A 85 5.25 -4.98 3.45
N ALA A 86 4.41 -4.76 4.43
CA ALA A 86 3.97 -3.44 4.85
C ALA A 86 4.37 -3.19 6.30
N VAL A 87 4.98 -2.03 6.55
CA VAL A 87 5.37 -1.62 7.91
C VAL A 87 4.89 -0.21 8.18
N THR A 88 3.95 -0.10 9.10
CA THR A 88 3.35 1.17 9.49
C THR A 88 4.22 1.82 10.57
N LEU A 89 4.67 3.04 10.30
CA LEU A 89 5.37 3.88 11.26
C LEU A 89 4.47 5.02 11.72
N VAL A 90 4.52 5.31 13.01
CA VAL A 90 3.79 6.40 13.65
C VAL A 90 4.75 7.28 14.43
N ARG A 91 4.62 8.60 14.31
CA ARG A 91 5.33 9.55 15.17
C ARG A 91 4.38 10.17 16.20
N ALA A 92 4.64 9.90 17.47
CA ALA A 92 3.92 10.53 18.59
C ALA A 92 4.10 12.05 18.59
N ASP A 93 3.15 12.78 19.18
CA ASP A 93 3.25 14.23 19.32
C ASP A 93 4.51 14.64 20.12
N GLY A 94 5.22 15.65 19.63
CA GLY A 94 6.50 16.08 20.22
C GLY A 94 7.70 15.13 20.04
N ALA A 95 7.49 13.90 19.54
CA ALA A 95 8.59 12.98 19.25
C ALA A 95 9.42 13.46 18.04
N LYS A 96 10.73 13.18 18.09
CA LYS A 96 11.67 13.48 17.00
C LYS A 96 11.65 12.40 15.92
N ASP A 97 11.56 11.15 16.35
CA ASP A 97 11.67 9.97 15.50
C ASP A 97 10.34 9.20 15.51
N ALA A 98 10.07 8.48 14.41
CA ALA A 98 8.93 7.58 14.31
C ALA A 98 9.20 6.24 15.00
N THR A 99 8.13 5.54 15.38
CA THR A 99 8.15 4.18 15.95
C THR A 99 7.31 3.24 15.09
N VAL A 100 7.60 1.94 15.14
CA VAL A 100 6.81 0.91 14.45
C VAL A 100 5.48 0.71 15.19
N ASP A 101 4.38 0.76 14.45
CA ASP A 101 3.04 0.41 14.95
C ASP A 101 2.72 -1.05 14.61
N GLU A 102 2.90 -1.44 13.34
CA GLU A 102 2.70 -2.81 12.86
C GLU A 102 3.65 -3.18 11.72
N ALA A 103 3.83 -4.48 11.51
CA ALA A 103 4.54 -5.07 10.38
C ALA A 103 3.80 -6.34 9.93
N VAL A 104 3.42 -6.39 8.65
CA VAL A 104 2.61 -7.46 8.03
C VAL A 104 3.15 -7.90 6.68
#